data_AF-A0A9D7CT82-F1
#
_entry.id   AF-A0A9D7CT82-F1
#
_cell.length_a   1.000
_cell.length_b   1.000
_cell.length_c   1.000
_cell.angle_alpha   90.00
_cell.angle_beta   90.00
_cell.angle_gamma   90.00
#
_symmetry.space_group_name_H-M   'P 1'
#
loop_
_entity.id
_entity.type
_entity.pdbx_description
1 polymer ?
#
loop_
_entity_poly.entity_id
_entity_poly.type
_entity_poly.pdbx_seq_one_letter_code
_entity_poly.pdbx_strand_id
1 'polypeptide(L)'
;MRGWLKKAMESAAPSALSRSRRGSAPAGVPEAHVTLVVYGWNNAEPGTLAWVFPSLTAAMLAVRVMKNAVRWAIVSGKRADANVDVELARASGLVLAEAA
;
A
#
# COMPACT_ATOMS: atom_id res chain seq x y z
N MET A 1 44.80 -36.61 1.53
CA MET A 1 44.18 -37.17 2.76
C MET A 1 44.63 -36.29 3.92
N ARG A 2 43.67 -35.63 4.61
CA ARG A 2 43.73 -35.11 6.00
C ARG A 2 44.90 -34.14 6.30
N GLY A 3 44.71 -32.84 6.48
CA GLY A 3 43.79 -32.21 7.44
C GLY A 3 44.58 -31.78 8.67
N TRP A 4 44.29 -30.56 9.17
CA TRP A 4 44.76 -29.92 10.42
C TRP A 4 46.03 -29.04 10.22
N LEU A 5 46.17 -27.81 10.73
CA LEU A 5 45.43 -27.08 11.77
C LEU A 5 45.79 -25.57 11.76
N LYS A 6 44.76 -24.72 11.91
CA LYS A 6 44.71 -23.42 12.63
C LYS A 6 45.78 -22.33 12.36
N LYS A 7 45.30 -21.16 11.90
CA LYS A 7 45.47 -19.91 12.68
C LYS A 7 44.47 -18.80 12.32
N ALA A 8 43.57 -18.57 13.27
CA ALA A 8 43.05 -17.28 13.72
C ALA A 8 42.46 -16.29 12.69
N MET A 9 41.13 -16.35 12.49
CA MET A 9 40.30 -15.15 12.32
C MET A 9 38.93 -15.39 12.96
N GLU A 10 38.95 -15.62 14.27
CA GLU A 10 37.81 -15.36 15.16
C GLU A 10 38.18 -14.09 15.92
N SER A 11 37.55 -12.96 15.60
CA SER A 11 37.30 -11.85 16.53
C SER A 11 36.61 -10.68 15.83
N ALA A 12 35.61 -10.13 16.51
CA ALA A 12 35.02 -8.80 16.36
C ALA A 12 33.88 -8.61 15.33
N ALA A 13 32.67 -8.97 15.75
CA ALA A 13 31.59 -7.97 15.83
C ALA A 13 31.58 -7.41 17.27
N PRO A 14 30.93 -6.27 17.62
CA PRO A 14 30.16 -5.32 16.81
C PRO A 14 30.54 -3.83 17.05
N SER A 15 30.20 -2.92 16.14
CA SER A 15 30.12 -1.46 16.38
C SER A 15 29.23 -0.85 15.29
N ALA A 16 27.94 -0.65 15.51
CA ALA A 16 27.33 0.45 16.26
C ALA A 16 27.65 1.84 15.70
N LEU A 17 26.57 2.51 15.25
CA LEU A 17 26.35 3.96 15.07
C LEU A 17 26.75 4.60 13.74
N SER A 18 25.75 4.79 12.87
CA SER A 18 25.14 6.12 12.63
C SER A 18 23.91 5.96 11.71
N ARG A 19 22.71 5.76 12.25
CA ARG A 19 21.75 6.81 12.63
C ARG A 19 21.39 7.74 11.46
N SER A 20 20.76 7.21 10.41
CA SER A 20 19.92 8.03 9.53
C SER A 20 18.47 7.96 10.03
N ARG A 21 18.04 9.07 10.62
CA ARG A 21 16.68 9.32 11.12
C ARG A 21 15.69 9.24 9.97
N ARG A 22 15.11 8.08 9.70
CA ARG A 22 13.73 8.03 9.21
C ARG A 22 12.85 7.94 10.44
N GLY A 23 12.04 8.97 10.62
CA GLY A 23 11.18 9.13 11.78
C GLY A 23 10.47 7.83 12.12
N SER A 24 10.52 7.47 13.40
CA SER A 24 9.61 6.49 13.98
C SER A 24 8.20 6.91 13.63
N ALA A 25 7.57 6.24 12.67
CA ALA A 25 6.13 6.17 12.64
C ALA A 25 5.72 5.52 13.97
N PRO A 26 4.83 6.13 14.77
CA PRO A 26 4.43 5.54 16.03
C PRO A 26 3.81 4.17 15.77
N ALA A 27 4.38 3.15 16.42
CA ALA A 27 3.78 1.83 16.49
C ALA A 27 2.38 1.95 17.13
N GLY A 28 1.36 1.43 16.45
CA GLY A 28 0.12 1.01 17.12
C GLY A 28 -1.18 1.72 16.77
N VAL A 29 -1.26 2.52 15.71
CA VAL A 29 -2.57 2.75 15.08
C VAL A 29 -2.69 1.76 13.94
N PRO A 30 -3.72 0.89 13.88
CA PRO A 30 -4.01 0.18 12.65
C PRO A 30 -4.32 1.26 11.62
N GLU A 31 -3.35 1.57 10.76
CA GLU A 31 -3.62 2.46 9.64
C GLU A 31 -4.75 1.78 8.88
N ALA A 32 -5.93 2.41 8.92
CA ALA A 32 -7.12 1.85 8.35
C ALA A 32 -6.85 1.74 6.86
N HIS A 33 -6.52 0.52 6.43
CA HIS A 33 -6.21 0.26 5.03
C HIS A 33 -7.43 0.68 4.23
N VAL A 34 -7.19 1.25 3.07
CA VAL A 34 -8.25 1.64 2.15
C VAL A 34 -8.02 0.94 0.84
N THR A 35 -9.09 0.82 0.07
CA THR A 35 -9.03 0.28 -1.27
C THR A 35 -9.50 1.35 -2.24
N LEU A 36 -8.65 1.70 -3.20
CA LEU A 36 -9.04 2.48 -4.36
C LEU A 36 -9.59 1.52 -5.42
N VAL A 37 -10.82 1.75 -5.86
CA VAL A 37 -11.48 1.07 -6.97
C VAL A 37 -11.66 2.09 -8.10
N VAL A 38 -11.11 1.80 -9.27
CA VAL A 38 -11.33 2.58 -10.49
C VAL A 38 -12.14 1.72 -11.44
N TYR A 39 -13.34 2.19 -11.78
CA TYR A 39 -14.34 1.45 -12.57
C TYR A 39 -14.80 2.23 -13.81
N GLY A 40 -14.16 3.36 -14.12
CA GLY A 40 -14.34 4.07 -15.36
C GLY A 40 -13.03 4.72 -15.81
N TRP A 41 -12.70 4.55 -17.08
CA TRP A 41 -11.46 5.02 -17.70
C TRP A 41 -11.74 5.85 -18.95
N ASN A 42 -10.91 6.85 -19.21
CA ASN A 42 -10.93 7.58 -20.47
C ASN A 42 -10.15 6.80 -21.54
N ASN A 43 -10.77 6.57 -22.69
CA ASN A 43 -10.18 6.04 -23.94
C ASN A 43 -9.73 4.56 -23.97
N ALA A 44 -9.23 4.01 -22.86
CA ALA A 44 -8.85 2.60 -22.75
C ALA A 44 -9.41 2.01 -21.46
N GLU A 45 -10.32 1.04 -21.57
CA GLU A 45 -10.97 0.38 -20.44
C GLU A 45 -10.26 -0.94 -20.12
N PRO A 46 -9.31 -0.99 -19.17
CA PRO A 46 -8.81 -2.24 -18.60
C PRO A 46 -9.87 -2.97 -17.74
N GLY A 47 -11.13 -2.49 -17.71
CA GLY A 47 -12.15 -2.91 -16.76
C GLY A 47 -11.93 -2.30 -15.37
N THR A 48 -12.58 -2.87 -14.36
CA THR A 48 -12.45 -2.42 -12.96
C THR A 48 -11.09 -2.84 -12.40
N LEU A 49 -10.35 -1.90 -11.82
CA LEU A 49 -9.10 -2.17 -11.11
C LEU A 49 -9.19 -1.74 -9.65
N ALA A 50 -8.59 -2.52 -8.77
CA ALA A 50 -8.57 -2.27 -7.33
C ALA A 50 -7.14 -2.31 -6.78
N TRP A 51 -6.80 -1.36 -5.90
CA TRP A 51 -5.52 -1.31 -5.21
C TRP A 51 -5.70 -0.97 -3.74
N VAL A 52 -4.96 -1.66 -2.88
CA VAL A 52 -4.94 -1.41 -1.44
C VAL A 52 -3.86 -0.39 -1.12
N PHE A 53 -4.22 0.62 -0.32
CA PHE A 53 -3.31 1.63 0.20
C PHE A 53 -3.28 1.60 1.73
N PRO A 54 -2.15 2.01 2.34
CA PRO A 54 -2.03 2.07 3.80
C PRO A 54 -2.91 3.17 4.40
N SER A 55 -3.29 4.20 3.63
CA SER A 55 -4.11 5.32 4.11
C SER A 55 -4.91 5.97 2.99
N LEU A 56 -5.97 6.71 3.37
CA LEU A 56 -6.78 7.53 2.46
C LEU A 56 -5.94 8.56 1.69
N THR A 57 -4.98 9.21 2.37
CA THR A 57 -4.09 10.19 1.74
C THR A 57 -3.26 9.56 0.61
N ALA A 58 -2.72 8.37 0.83
CA ALA A 58 -1.94 7.68 -0.20
C ALA A 58 -2.81 7.31 -1.42
N ALA A 59 -4.04 6.84 -1.19
CA ALA A 59 -4.99 6.56 -2.25
C ALA A 59 -5.38 7.83 -3.04
N MET A 60 -5.63 8.95 -2.35
CA MET A 60 -5.94 10.23 -2.98
C MET A 60 -4.78 10.75 -3.85
N LEU A 61 -3.53 10.60 -3.39
CA LEU A 61 -2.36 10.96 -4.19
C LEU A 61 -2.26 10.09 -5.46
N ALA A 62 -2.54 8.79 -5.35
CA ALA A 62 -2.53 7.89 -6.51
C ALA A 62 -3.57 8.31 -7.55
N VAL A 63 -4.82 8.55 -7.13
CA VAL A 63 -5.89 9.01 -8.03
C VAL A 63 -5.52 10.30 -8.75
N ARG A 64 -4.90 11.26 -8.04
CA ARG A 64 -4.47 12.54 -8.66
C ARG A 64 -3.46 12.37 -9.79
N VAL A 65 -2.67 11.30 -9.77
CA VAL A 65 -1.72 10.98 -10.83
C VAL A 65 -2.42 10.23 -11.99
N MET A 66 -3.51 9.52 -11.72
CA MET A 66 -4.30 8.77 -12.70
C MET A 66 -5.23 9.69 -13.52
N LYS A 67 -4.66 10.47 -14.45
CA LYS A 67 -5.41 11.43 -15.29
C LYS A 67 -6.47 10.78 -16.20
N ASN A 68 -6.38 9.47 -16.41
CA ASN A 68 -7.32 8.70 -17.21
C ASN A 68 -8.45 8.07 -16.38
N ALA A 69 -8.38 8.08 -15.05
CA ALA A 69 -9.45 7.57 -14.19
C ALA A 69 -10.59 8.59 -14.15
N VAL A 70 -11.74 8.25 -14.74
CA VAL A 70 -12.93 9.13 -14.77
C VAL A 70 -13.94 8.78 -13.69
N ARG A 71 -14.03 7.49 -13.31
CA ARG A 71 -14.89 7.05 -12.21
C ARG A 71 -14.12 6.19 -11.23
N TRP A 72 -14.15 6.57 -9.97
CA TRP A 72 -13.42 5.88 -8.92
C TRP A 72 -14.07 6.08 -7.56
N ALA A 73 -13.80 5.15 -6.65
CA ALA A 73 -14.22 5.20 -5.25
C ALA A 73 -13.09 4.68 -4.35
N ILE A 74 -12.90 5.31 -3.20
CA ILE A 74 -12.01 4.83 -2.13
C ILE A 74 -12.89 4.28 -1.03
N VAL A 75 -12.77 2.98 -0.75
CA VAL A 75 -13.54 2.28 0.28
C VAL A 75 -12.68 1.94 1.48
N SER A 76 -13.27 1.93 2.67
CA SER A 76 -12.60 1.49 3.90
C SER A 76 -12.30 -0.01 3.86
N GLY A 77 -11.15 -0.40 4.39
CA GLY A 77 -10.73 -1.79 4.50
C GLY A 77 -9.84 -2.26 3.34
N LYS A 78 -9.33 -3.48 3.50
CA LYS A 78 -8.47 -4.16 2.54
C LYS A 78 -9.31 -5.07 1.64
N ARG A 79 -9.55 -4.65 0.40
CA ARG A 79 -10.23 -5.43 -0.65
C ARG A 79 -9.41 -5.32 -1.93
N ALA A 80 -8.50 -6.26 -2.15
CA ALA A 80 -7.60 -6.20 -3.31
C ALA A 80 -8.22 -6.76 -4.60
N ASP A 81 -9.46 -7.24 -4.53
CA ASP A 81 -10.19 -7.86 -5.63
C ASP A 81 -10.81 -6.80 -6.55
N ALA A 82 -10.68 -6.99 -7.85
CA ALA A 82 -11.33 -6.15 -8.87
C ALA A 82 -12.88 -6.24 -8.83
N ASN A 83 -13.42 -7.14 -8.00
CA ASN A 83 -14.85 -7.39 -7.88
C ASN A 83 -15.50 -6.65 -6.69
N VAL A 84 -14.87 -5.56 -6.22
CA VAL A 84 -15.49 -4.70 -5.21
C VAL A 84 -16.76 -4.08 -5.80
N ASP A 85 -17.90 -4.52 -5.29
CA ASP A 85 -19.19 -3.89 -5.56
C ASP A 85 -19.25 -2.51 -4.88
N VAL A 86 -19.09 -1.47 -5.69
CA VAL A 86 -19.09 -0.07 -5.24
C VAL A 86 -20.48 0.36 -4.76
N GLU A 87 -21.55 -0.16 -5.36
CA GLU A 87 -22.92 0.16 -4.94
C GLU A 87 -23.22 -0.42 -3.56
N LEU A 88 -22.81 -1.67 -3.33
CA LEU A 88 -22.92 -2.29 -2.00
C LEU A 88 -22.07 -1.53 -0.97
N ALA A 89 -20.86 -1.10 -1.34
CA ALA A 89 -20.00 -0.31 -0.46
C ALA A 89 -20.62 1.06 -0.13
N ARG A 90 -21.28 1.70 -1.10
CA ARG A 90 -22.01 2.95 -0.90
C ARG A 90 -23.21 2.76 0.02
N ALA A 91 -24.04 1.75 -0.24
CA ALA A 91 -25.19 1.39 0.59
C ALA A 91 -24.80 1.05 2.04
N SER A 92 -23.60 0.51 2.23
CA SER A 92 -23.04 0.16 3.54
C SER A 92 -22.31 1.30 4.24
N GLY A 93 -22.20 2.49 3.61
CA GLY A 93 -21.46 3.64 4.17
C GLY A 93 -19.94 3.44 4.26
N LEU A 94 -19.38 2.54 3.44
CA LEU A 94 -17.94 2.22 3.44
C LEU A 94 -17.12 3.10 2.47
N VAL A 95 -17.79 3.88 1.63
CA VAL A 95 -17.13 4.82 0.70
C VAL A 95 -16.63 6.04 1.49
N LEU A 96 -15.33 6.29 1.41
CA LEU A 96 -14.65 7.41 2.06
C LEU A 96 -14.52 8.63 1.14
N ALA A 97 -14.37 8.39 -0.16
CA ALA A 97 -14.32 9.42 -1.20
C ALA A 97 -14.65 8.79 -2.56
N GLU A 98 -15.27 9.53 -3.47
CA GLU A 98 -15.55 9.10 -4.84
C GLU A 98 -15.60 10.27 -5.81
N ALA A 99 -15.44 9.99 -7.11
CA ALA A 99 -15.75 10.92 -8.19
C ALA A 99 -16.32 10.17 -9.39
N ALA A 100 -17.20 10.84 -10.13
CA ALA A 100 -17.98 10.30 -11.25
C ALA A 100 -17.88 11.17 -12.50
#